data_AF-A0A7C6RRG5-F1
#
_entry.id   AF-A0A7C6RRG5-F1
#
_cell.length_a   1.000
_cell.length_b   1.000
_cell.length_c   1.000
_cell.angle_alpha   90.00
_cell.angle_beta   90.00
_cell.angle_gamma   90.00
#
_symmetry.space_group_name_H-M   'P 1'
#
loop_
_entity.id
_entity.type
_entity.pdbx_description
1 polymer ?
#
loop_
_entity_poly.entity_id
_entity_poly.type
_entity_poly.pdbx_seq_one_letter_code
_entity_poly.pdbx_strand_id
1 'polypeptide(L)' 'MTIEQVKNKLNNYLGKRVVIKYNLGRNKFENYDVIIKELYNNVFLVEIDNNGKEIKSFSYSDVITKTIHIDY' A
#
# COMPACT_ATOMS: atom_id res chain seq x y z
N MET A 1 -9.03 -11.93 -7.06
CA MET A 1 -7.79 -11.13 -6.96
C MET A 1 -6.72 -12.00 -6.34
N THR A 2 -5.64 -12.32 -7.05
CA THR A 2 -4.50 -13.11 -6.54
C THR A 2 -3.36 -12.18 -6.11
N ILE A 3 -2.40 -12.69 -5.33
CA ILE A 3 -1.19 -11.93 -4.93
C ILE A 3 -0.48 -11.38 -6.17
N GLU A 4 -0.33 -12.20 -7.21
CA GLU A 4 0.34 -11.82 -8.46
C GLU A 4 -0.40 -10.71 -9.21
N GLN A 5 -1.74 -10.73 -9.22
CA GLN A 5 -2.53 -9.63 -9.79
C GLN A 5 -2.31 -8.31 -9.05
N VAL A 6 -2.25 -8.33 -7.70
CA VAL A 6 -1.97 -7.13 -6.90
C VAL A 6 -0.55 -6.63 -7.14
N LYS A 7 0.43 -7.54 -7.11
CA LYS A 7 1.84 -7.21 -7.36
C LYS A 7 2.04 -6.61 -8.75
N ASN A 8 1.47 -7.20 -9.79
CA ASN A 8 1.55 -6.69 -11.17
C ASN A 8 0.87 -5.32 -11.29
N LYS A 9 -0.26 -5.10 -10.60
CA LYS A 9 -0.90 -3.79 -10.55
C LYS A 9 0.02 -2.76 -9.89
N LEU A 10 0.56 -3.06 -8.71
CA LEU A 10 1.46 -2.17 -7.98
C LEU A 10 2.76 -1.87 -8.75
N ASN A 11 3.25 -2.82 -9.54
CA ASN A 11 4.45 -2.63 -10.35
C ASN A 11 4.29 -1.48 -11.35
N ASN A 12 3.09 -1.22 -11.86
CA ASN A 12 2.80 -0.08 -12.74
C ASN A 12 2.86 1.28 -12.02
N TYR A 13 2.93 1.29 -10.69
CA TYR A 13 2.96 2.47 -9.83
C TYR A 13 4.22 2.56 -8.98
N LEU A 14 5.23 1.73 -9.26
CA LEU A 14 6.54 1.85 -8.63
C LEU A 14 7.10 3.28 -8.82
N GLY A 15 7.52 3.91 -7.72
CA GLY A 15 8.01 5.29 -7.69
C GLY A 15 6.93 6.37 -7.82
N LYS A 16 5.64 6.01 -7.89
CA LYS A 16 4.53 6.98 -7.98
C LYS A 16 3.86 7.21 -6.63
N ARG A 17 3.29 8.40 -6.48
CA ARG A 17 2.42 8.75 -5.35
C ARG A 17 1.06 8.06 -5.49
N VAL A 18 0.59 7.48 -4.39
CA VAL A 18 -0.73 6.85 -4.24
C VAL A 18 -1.25 7.15 -2.84
N VAL A 19 -2.56 6.95 -2.63
CA VAL A 19 -3.16 7.06 -1.30
C VAL A 19 -3.52 5.69 -0.77
N ILE A 20 -3.04 5.38 0.44
CA ILE A 20 -3.38 4.17 1.17
C ILE A 20 -4.46 4.48 2.21
N LYS A 21 -5.60 3.81 2.10
CA LYS A 21 -6.68 3.79 3.08
C LYS A 21 -6.54 2.55 3.96
N TYR A 22 -6.11 2.73 5.21
CA TYR A 22 -5.92 1.66 6.18
C TYR A 22 -7.15 1.53 7.10
N ASN A 23 -7.73 0.33 7.17
CA ASN A 23 -8.87 0.03 8.02
C ASN A 23 -8.40 -0.38 9.44
N LEU A 24 -8.71 0.46 10.43
CA LEU A 24 -8.37 0.23 11.84
C LEU A 24 -9.47 -0.48 12.64
N GLY A 25 -10.59 -0.83 12.00
CA GLY A 25 -11.74 -1.47 12.64
C GLY A 25 -13.08 -0.87 12.21
N ARG A 26 -14.11 -1.03 13.04
CA ARG A 26 -15.47 -0.58 12.69
C ARG A 26 -15.50 0.95 12.55
N ASN A 27 -15.79 1.42 11.34
CA ASN A 27 -15.92 2.84 10.97
C ASN A 27 -14.67 3.69 11.27
N LYS A 28 -13.48 3.09 11.34
CA LYS A 28 -12.22 3.80 11.62
C LYS A 28 -11.22 3.55 10.50
N PHE A 29 -10.81 4.62 9.83
CA PHE A 29 -9.87 4.58 8.72
C PHE A 29 -8.78 5.65 8.88
N GLU A 30 -7.59 5.34 8.40
CA GLU A 30 -6.50 6.30 8.21
C GLU A 30 -6.16 6.40 6.72
N ASN A 31 -5.72 7.58 6.30
CA ASN A 31 -5.25 7.82 4.93
C ASN A 31 -3.78 8.20 4.99
N TYR A 32 -2.99 7.61 4.10
CA TYR A 32 -1.56 7.87 3.97
C TYR A 32 -1.24 8.22 2.52
N ASP A 33 -0.72 9.43 2.29
CA ASP A 33 -0.06 9.79 1.04
C ASP A 33 1.33 9.14 1.01
N VAL A 34 1.56 8.24 0.05
CA VAL A 34 2.78 7.44 0.00
C VAL A 34 3.33 7.30 -1.41
N ILE A 35 4.62 6.99 -1.50
CA ILE A 35 5.29 6.56 -2.73
C ILE A 35 5.57 5.05 -2.65
N ILE A 36 5.16 4.28 -3.66
CA ILE A 36 5.51 2.86 -3.75
C ILE A 36 7.02 2.72 -4.02
N LYS A 37 7.78 2.07 -3.13
CA LYS A 37 9.25 1.97 -3.22
C LYS A 37 9.70 0.65 -3.83
N GLU A 38 9.32 -0.46 -3.21
CA GLU A 38 9.85 -1.78 -3.55
C GLU A 38 8.75 -2.85 -3.43
N LEU A 39 8.82 -3.89 -4.28
CA LEU A 39 7.86 -4.99 -4.31
C LEU A 39 8.59 -6.32 -4.09
N TYR A 40 8.38 -6.95 -2.94
CA TYR A 40 8.92 -8.28 -2.63
C TYR A 40 7.90 -9.38 -2.94
N ASN A 41 8.18 -10.62 -2.55
CA ASN A 41 7.29 -11.75 -2.85
C ASN A 41 5.97 -11.70 -2.07
N ASN A 42 6.01 -11.29 -0.80
CA ASN A 42 4.82 -11.32 0.08
C ASN A 42 4.38 -9.94 0.58
N VAL A 43 5.26 -8.94 0.48
CA VAL A 43 5.05 -7.59 0.98
C VAL A 43 5.57 -6.55 -0.02
N PHE A 44 5.13 -5.31 0.13
CA PHE A 44 5.64 -4.15 -0.56
C PHE A 44 6.00 -3.04 0.42
N LEU A 45 6.96 -2.20 0.04
CA LEU A 45 7.39 -1.04 0.81
C LEU A 45 6.81 0.25 0.23
N VAL A 46 6.39 1.13 1.12
CA VAL A 46 5.95 2.48 0.78
C VAL A 46 6.67 3.50 1.65
N GLU A 47 6.93 4.67 1.10
CA GLU A 47 7.48 5.82 1.84
C GLU A 47 6.37 6.84 2.05
N ILE A 48 6.08 7.20 3.29
CA ILE A 48 5.07 8.22 3.62
C ILE A 48 5.65 9.60 3.32
N ASP A 49 4.91 10.38 2.53
CA ASP A 49 5.30 11.73 2.12
C ASP A 49 5.03 12.76 3.24
N ASN A 50 5.66 12.53 4.40
CA ASN A 50 5.69 13.44 5.55
C ASN A 50 7.14 13.82 5.88
N ASN A 51 7.32 14.87 6.69
CA ASN A 51 8.62 15.45 7.09
C ASN A 51 9.66 14.46 7.69
N GLY A 52 9.32 13.18 7.88
CA GLY A 52 10.17 12.14 8.46
C GLY A 52 10.58 10.97 7.55
N LYS A 53 10.22 10.94 6.25
CA LYS A 53 10.53 9.82 5.31
C LYS A 53 10.34 8.43 5.94
N GLU A 54 9.20 8.22 6.58
CA GLU A 54 8.89 6.96 7.24
C GLU A 54 8.60 5.88 6.18
N ILE A 55 9.28 4.74 6.27
CA ILE A 55 9.03 3.59 5.41
C ILE A 55 8.10 2.60 6.14
N LYS A 56 7.01 2.21 5.49
CA LYS A 56 6.10 1.17 5.97
C LYS A 56 6.06 0.00 5.01
N SER A 57 5.79 -1.18 5.56
CA SER A 57 5.58 -2.41 4.78
C SER A 57 4.15 -2.89 4.93
N PHE A 58 3.58 -3.38 3.84
CA PHE A 58 2.23 -3.96 3.79
C PHE A 58 2.25 -5.26 3.00
N SER A 59 1.36 -6.20 3.34
CA SER A 59 1.25 -7.45 2.61
C SER A 59 0.28 -7.32 1.43
N TYR A 60 0.47 -8.13 0.39
CA TYR A 60 -0.53 -8.23 -0.68
C TYR A 60 -1.86 -8.77 -0.17
N SER A 61 -1.82 -9.61 0.88
CA SER A 61 -2.99 -10.12 1.56
C SER A 61 -3.84 -8.99 2.14
N ASP A 62 -3.25 -7.94 2.70
CA ASP A 62 -3.99 -6.79 3.27
C ASP A 62 -4.86 -6.09 2.22
N VAL A 63 -4.39 -6.03 0.96
CA VAL A 63 -5.15 -5.48 -0.15
C VAL A 63 -6.28 -6.43 -0.56
N ILE A 64 -6.02 -7.74 -0.57
CA ILE A 64 -7.01 -8.78 -0.92
C ILE A 64 -8.12 -8.85 0.14
N THR A 65 -7.76 -8.79 1.42
CA THR A 65 -8.70 -8.80 2.56
C THR A 65 -9.37 -7.46 2.79
N LYS A 66 -9.02 -6.42 2.01
CA LYS A 66 -9.54 -5.06 2.13
C LYS A 66 -9.26 -4.43 3.49
N THR A 67 -8.24 -4.92 4.19
CA THR A 67 -7.62 -4.20 5.31
C THR A 67 -7.03 -2.89 4.79
N ILE A 68 -6.53 -2.91 3.56
CA ILE A 68 -5.99 -1.76 2.85
C ILE A 68 -6.69 -1.58 1.51
N HIS A 69 -6.99 -0.33 1.19
CA HIS A 69 -7.35 0.11 -0.14
C HIS A 69 -6.29 1.05 -0.70
N ILE A 70 -5.97 0.92 -1.98
CA ILE A 70 -4.96 1.73 -2.67
C ILE A 70 -5.68 2.51 -3.77
N ASP A 71 -5.71 3.82 -3.60
CA ASP A 71 -6.17 4.77 -4.62
C ASP A 71 -4.95 5.21 -5.43
N TYR A 72 -4.96 4.83 -6.71
CA TYR A 72 -3.84 4.94 -7.65
C TYR A 72 -3.89 6.22 -8.48
#